data_AF-A0A2R4VUU4-F1
#
_entry.id   AF-A0A2R4VUU4-F1
#
_cell.length_a   1.000
_cell.length_b   1.000
_cell.length_c   1.000
_cell.angle_alpha   90.00
_cell.angle_beta   90.00
_cell.angle_gamma   90.00
#
_symmetry.space_group_name_H-M   'P 1'
#
loop_
_entity.id
_entity.type
_entity.pdbx_description
1 polymer ?
#
loop_
_entity_poly.entity_id
_entity_poly.type
_entity_poly.pdbx_seq_one_letter_code
_entity_poly.pdbx_strand_id
1 'polypeptide(L)'
;MFWLIHYENLLWPKQIHMYLSAAFFVLASRVLVGIDERMRSAAPPDWGRIMGVAALFSASTFSFGYGAIGWIAALMLVVTGRWPWRATWSLLAVFALNAIVYAAFYNYSTLEYHSSPLTSIGSPLELAKFTVVYFASPAYALLNNHMAANLLSLAASLAGLWILFRNLLLRRHSVSRVELFACLLMLFGFGSALMTGLSRMKFGLEVATAPRYAIAQVQFWIGLWLIAAVTLRKPLQAWKTPIALSCLAVAGLFVLSQVRYARMIEVMSQAHWQGVLAVINGVADDDVLSREIHPDRQAIEALVPDFSKRHWSVYANPQPWWLGQPTRDLFRVEAADRCRGSLDLVSDLGRLKGQSYVEGWAWDKQAGRTPEWVVLVDGAGIVRGLARSGLKRPDVERAFSAAAGSAPGWHGYVAAPTPLAGTEAYAVLADGTSICQLTRNAPPKAGDGVH
;
A
#
# COMPACT_ATOMS: atom_id res chain seq x y z
N MET A 1 -2.61 -7.47 -9.82
CA MET A 1 -2.14 -7.47 -8.42
C MET A 1 -1.42 -6.18 -8.07
N PHE A 2 -0.56 -5.63 -8.95
CA PHE A 2 0.13 -4.37 -8.70
C PHE A 2 -0.68 -3.18 -9.21
N TRP A 3 -1.51 -2.62 -8.35
CA TRP A 3 -2.15 -1.33 -8.58
C TRP A 3 -1.93 -0.41 -7.39
N LEU A 4 -1.25 0.71 -7.63
CA LEU A 4 -0.83 1.65 -6.60
C LEU A 4 -1.97 2.24 -5.74
N ILE A 5 -3.24 2.05 -6.11
CA ILE A 5 -4.37 2.34 -5.21
C ILE A 5 -4.25 1.62 -3.85
N HIS A 6 -3.57 0.49 -3.78
CA HIS A 6 -3.37 -0.28 -2.54
C HIS A 6 -2.14 0.17 -1.73
N TYR A 7 -1.67 1.40 -1.91
CA TYR A 7 -0.38 1.89 -1.39
C TYR A 7 -0.18 1.73 0.12
N GLU A 8 -1.25 1.82 0.91
CA GLU A 8 -1.19 1.52 2.35
C GLU A 8 -0.55 0.15 2.60
N ASN A 9 -0.81 -0.85 1.74
CA ASN A 9 -0.25 -2.18 1.90
C ASN A 9 1.25 -2.27 1.57
N LEU A 10 1.79 -1.29 0.84
CA LEU A 10 3.22 -1.20 0.53
C LEU A 10 3.98 -0.44 1.62
N LEU A 11 3.30 0.46 2.34
CA LEU A 11 3.89 1.29 3.38
C LEU A 11 3.76 0.66 4.76
N TRP A 12 2.69 -0.09 5.03
CA TRP A 12 2.41 -0.65 6.35
C TRP A 12 2.91 -2.10 6.43
N PRO A 13 3.94 -2.42 7.25
CA PRO A 13 4.57 -3.74 7.27
C PRO A 13 3.60 -4.90 7.53
N LYS A 14 2.53 -4.67 8.31
CA LYS A 14 1.49 -5.68 8.62
C LYS A 14 0.76 -6.20 7.38
N GLN A 15 0.77 -5.47 6.27
CA GLN A 15 -0.09 -5.76 5.12
C GLN A 15 0.57 -6.66 4.07
N ILE A 16 1.85 -7.03 4.22
CA ILE A 16 2.51 -8.05 3.37
C ILE A 16 1.77 -9.39 3.40
N HIS A 17 1.20 -9.71 4.56
CA HIS A 17 0.37 -10.88 4.81
C HIS A 17 -0.87 -10.96 3.89
N MET A 18 -1.46 -9.81 3.53
CA MET A 18 -2.60 -9.76 2.59
C MET A 18 -2.18 -10.11 1.16
N TYR A 19 -0.98 -9.68 0.73
CA TYR A 19 -0.43 -10.07 -0.57
C TYR A 19 -0.12 -11.55 -0.65
N LEU A 20 0.50 -12.12 0.38
CA LEU A 20 0.78 -13.55 0.45
C LEU A 20 -0.52 -14.36 0.36
N SER A 21 -1.54 -13.96 1.12
CA SER A 21 -2.86 -14.59 1.06
C SER A 21 -3.45 -14.58 -0.33
N ALA A 22 -3.50 -13.41 -0.98
CA ALA A 22 -4.01 -13.27 -2.35
C ALA A 22 -3.16 -14.05 -3.37
N ALA A 23 -1.83 -14.06 -3.24
CA ALA A 23 -0.93 -14.77 -4.15
C ALA A 23 -1.14 -16.28 -4.08
N PHE A 24 -1.17 -16.85 -2.87
CA PHE A 24 -1.45 -18.27 -2.69
C PHE A 24 -2.86 -18.65 -3.18
N PHE A 25 -3.87 -17.80 -2.94
CA PHE A 25 -5.22 -18.01 -3.48
C PHE A 25 -5.22 -18.05 -5.02
N VAL A 26 -4.52 -17.13 -5.68
CA VAL A 26 -4.42 -17.07 -7.15
C VAL A 26 -3.74 -18.33 -7.70
N LEU A 27 -2.64 -18.76 -7.08
CA LEU A 27 -1.92 -19.98 -7.46
C LEU A 27 -2.80 -21.22 -7.27
N ALA A 28 -3.45 -21.35 -6.12
CA ALA A 28 -4.36 -22.45 -5.82
C ALA A 28 -5.51 -22.49 -6.82
N SER A 29 -6.13 -21.35 -7.13
CA SER A 29 -7.22 -21.22 -8.10
C SER A 29 -6.81 -21.67 -9.50
N ARG A 30 -5.59 -21.33 -9.94
CA ARG A 30 -5.07 -21.76 -11.24
C ARG A 30 -4.93 -23.28 -11.31
N VAL A 31 -4.34 -23.89 -10.28
CA VAL A 31 -4.17 -25.36 -10.22
C VAL A 31 -5.52 -26.05 -10.13
N LEU A 32 -6.42 -25.54 -9.27
CA LEU A 32 -7.76 -26.07 -9.04
C LEU A 32 -8.60 -26.14 -10.33
N VAL A 33 -8.57 -25.10 -11.15
CA VAL A 33 -9.25 -25.10 -12.47
C VAL A 33 -8.68 -26.17 -13.41
N GLY A 34 -7.37 -26.40 -13.39
CA GLY A 34 -6.73 -27.46 -14.16
C GLY A 34 -7.11 -28.87 -13.68
N ILE A 35 -7.40 -29.04 -12.40
CA ILE A 35 -7.95 -30.29 -11.86
C ILE A 35 -9.41 -30.45 -12.28
N ASP A 36 -10.26 -29.41 -12.21
CA ASP A 36 -11.69 -29.50 -12.59
C ASP A 36 -11.86 -30.01 -14.02
N GLU A 37 -11.05 -29.53 -14.95
CA GLU A 37 -11.10 -29.99 -16.33
C GLU A 37 -10.68 -31.46 -16.49
N ARG A 38 -9.63 -31.91 -15.78
CA ARG A 38 -9.23 -33.33 -15.78
C ARG A 38 -10.33 -34.23 -15.21
N MET A 39 -11.02 -33.77 -14.16
CA MET A 39 -12.13 -34.51 -13.57
C MET A 39 -13.31 -34.63 -14.56
N ARG A 40 -13.58 -33.58 -15.34
CA ARG A 40 -14.60 -33.61 -16.42
C ARG A 40 -14.25 -34.58 -17.54
N SER A 41 -12.96 -34.80 -17.82
CA SER A 41 -12.52 -35.83 -18.77
C SER A 41 -12.45 -37.23 -18.16
N ALA A 42 -13.11 -37.46 -17.01
CA ALA A 42 -13.13 -38.73 -16.28
C ALA A 42 -11.74 -39.28 -15.91
N ALA A 43 -10.72 -38.42 -15.82
CA ALA A 43 -9.38 -38.84 -15.39
C ALA A 43 -9.37 -39.13 -13.87
N PRO A 44 -8.53 -40.06 -13.39
CA PRO A 44 -8.41 -40.33 -11.97
C PRO A 44 -7.91 -39.10 -11.19
N PRO A 45 -8.25 -38.97 -9.90
CA PRO A 45 -7.77 -37.89 -9.06
C PRO A 45 -6.24 -37.83 -8.97
N ASP A 46 -5.68 -36.67 -9.31
CA ASP A 46 -4.28 -36.36 -9.08
C ASP A 46 -4.11 -35.88 -7.63
N TRP A 47 -3.88 -36.82 -6.71
CA TRP A 47 -3.78 -36.53 -5.28
C TRP A 47 -2.65 -35.56 -4.94
N GLY A 48 -1.55 -35.58 -5.68
CA GLY A 48 -0.45 -34.62 -5.51
C GLY A 48 -0.91 -33.19 -5.77
N ARG A 49 -1.68 -32.96 -6.85
CA ARG A 49 -2.25 -31.64 -7.13
C ARG A 49 -3.34 -31.23 -6.14
N ILE A 50 -4.19 -32.16 -5.71
CA ILE A 50 -5.25 -31.87 -4.72
C ILE A 50 -4.63 -31.45 -3.38
N MET A 51 -3.63 -32.20 -2.90
CA MET A 51 -2.91 -31.85 -1.67
C MET A 51 -2.10 -30.56 -1.84
N GLY A 52 -1.52 -30.32 -3.01
CA GLY A 52 -0.87 -29.05 -3.33
C GLY A 52 -1.82 -27.84 -3.26
N VAL A 53 -3.04 -27.98 -3.80
CA VAL A 53 -4.09 -26.94 -3.67
C VAL A 53 -4.49 -26.74 -2.20
N ALA A 54 -4.67 -27.82 -1.44
CA ALA A 54 -5.00 -27.76 -0.02
C ALA A 54 -3.89 -27.05 0.80
N ALA A 55 -2.62 -27.32 0.49
CA ALA A 55 -1.48 -26.65 1.10
C ALA A 55 -1.45 -25.16 0.76
N LEU A 56 -1.70 -24.78 -0.49
CA LEU A 56 -1.76 -23.37 -0.91
C LEU A 56 -2.92 -22.62 -0.24
N PHE A 57 -4.11 -23.22 -0.11
CA PHE A 57 -5.21 -22.59 0.63
C PHE A 57 -4.95 -22.50 2.13
N SER A 58 -4.24 -23.48 2.72
CA SER A 58 -3.79 -23.40 4.12
C SER A 58 -2.81 -22.22 4.28
N ALA A 59 -1.79 -22.13 3.43
CA ALA A 59 -0.85 -21.02 3.42
C ALA A 59 -1.55 -19.67 3.20
N SER A 60 -2.55 -19.62 2.33
CA SER A 60 -3.37 -18.43 2.10
C SER A 60 -4.13 -18.00 3.35
N THR A 61 -4.75 -18.95 4.06
CA THR A 61 -5.56 -18.73 5.28
C THR A 61 -4.70 -18.26 6.45
N PHE A 62 -3.55 -18.90 6.67
CA PHE A 62 -2.63 -18.53 7.74
C PHE A 62 -1.75 -17.32 7.40
N SER A 63 -1.68 -16.92 6.12
CA SER A 63 -1.14 -15.61 5.75
C SER A 63 -2.11 -14.51 6.16
N PHE A 64 -3.39 -14.61 5.79
CA PHE A 64 -4.41 -13.61 6.15
C PHE A 64 -5.80 -14.23 6.09
N GLY A 65 -6.73 -13.74 6.92
CA GLY A 65 -8.08 -14.32 7.07
C GLY A 65 -8.88 -14.45 5.76
N TYR A 66 -8.65 -13.58 4.76
CA TYR A 66 -9.27 -13.69 3.43
C TYR A 66 -8.96 -15.02 2.73
N GLY A 67 -7.85 -15.69 3.05
CA GLY A 67 -7.52 -16.97 2.48
C GLY A 67 -8.54 -18.07 2.79
N ALA A 68 -9.33 -17.92 3.86
CA ALA A 68 -10.42 -18.83 4.18
C ALA A 68 -11.48 -18.92 3.06
N ILE A 69 -11.65 -17.85 2.28
CA ILE A 69 -12.57 -17.81 1.13
C ILE A 69 -12.12 -18.81 0.05
N GLY A 70 -10.82 -19.11 -0.02
CA GLY A 70 -10.24 -20.16 -0.85
C GLY A 70 -10.93 -21.50 -0.70
N TRP A 71 -11.14 -21.92 0.55
CA TRP A 71 -11.82 -23.18 0.86
C TRP A 71 -13.28 -23.18 0.42
N ILE A 72 -14.00 -22.08 0.67
CA ILE A 72 -15.41 -21.96 0.27
C ILE A 72 -15.52 -22.01 -1.26
N ALA A 73 -14.66 -21.28 -1.98
CA ALA A 73 -14.63 -21.27 -3.43
C ALA A 73 -14.27 -22.66 -4.00
N ALA A 74 -13.31 -23.35 -3.38
CA ALA A 74 -12.93 -24.70 -3.78
C ALA A 74 -14.07 -25.71 -3.57
N LEU A 75 -14.71 -25.71 -2.41
CA LEU A 75 -15.84 -26.59 -2.13
C LEU A 75 -17.02 -26.33 -3.07
N MET A 76 -17.35 -25.06 -3.33
CA MET A 76 -18.35 -24.70 -4.35
C MET A 76 -18.01 -25.28 -5.71
N LEU A 77 -16.74 -25.18 -6.14
CA LEU A 77 -16.30 -25.72 -7.41
C LEU A 77 -16.40 -27.25 -7.46
N VAL A 78 -15.92 -27.93 -6.42
CA VAL A 78 -15.84 -29.38 -6.36
C VAL A 78 -17.23 -30.01 -6.33
N VAL A 79 -18.16 -29.41 -5.57
CA VAL A 79 -19.58 -29.83 -5.50
C VAL A 79 -20.27 -29.61 -6.85
N THR A 80 -20.20 -28.39 -7.40
CA THR A 80 -20.83 -28.08 -8.69
C THR A 80 -20.20 -28.87 -9.85
N GLY A 81 -18.92 -29.22 -9.73
CA GLY A 81 -18.17 -30.03 -10.68
C GLY A 81 -18.35 -31.52 -10.52
N ARG A 82 -19.12 -31.97 -9.52
CA ARG A 82 -19.40 -33.39 -9.24
C ARG A 82 -18.13 -34.22 -9.15
N TRP A 83 -17.10 -33.68 -8.50
CA TRP A 83 -15.87 -34.42 -8.26
C TRP A 83 -16.14 -35.67 -7.42
N PRO A 84 -15.26 -36.70 -7.49
CA PRO A 84 -15.38 -37.88 -6.66
C PRO A 84 -15.43 -37.53 -5.18
N TRP A 85 -16.33 -38.17 -4.43
CA TRP A 85 -16.56 -37.86 -3.00
C TRP A 85 -15.27 -37.90 -2.18
N ARG A 86 -14.34 -38.81 -2.48
CA ARG A 86 -13.04 -38.92 -1.79
C ARG A 86 -12.24 -37.61 -1.88
N ALA A 87 -12.20 -36.98 -3.05
CA ALA A 87 -11.51 -35.71 -3.25
C ALA A 87 -12.21 -34.58 -2.48
N THR A 88 -13.54 -34.53 -2.55
CA THR A 88 -14.36 -33.55 -1.81
C THR A 88 -14.15 -33.65 -0.30
N TRP A 89 -14.24 -34.85 0.25
CA TRP A 89 -14.04 -35.10 1.68
C TRP A 89 -12.61 -34.82 2.12
N SER A 90 -11.62 -35.07 1.27
CA SER A 90 -10.22 -34.72 1.57
C SER A 90 -10.05 -33.21 1.72
N LEU A 91 -10.59 -32.41 0.79
CA LEU A 91 -10.53 -30.95 0.90
C LEU A 91 -11.32 -30.43 2.11
N LEU A 92 -12.49 -31.01 2.40
CA LEU A 92 -13.28 -30.66 3.57
C LEU A 92 -12.57 -31.01 4.88
N ALA A 93 -11.90 -32.17 4.95
CA ALA A 93 -11.14 -32.59 6.12
C ALA A 93 -9.95 -31.66 6.38
N VAL A 94 -9.20 -31.27 5.35
CA VAL A 94 -8.11 -30.30 5.50
C VAL A 94 -8.64 -28.92 5.89
N PHE A 95 -9.78 -28.48 5.33
CA PHE A 95 -10.42 -27.24 5.73
C PHE A 95 -10.84 -27.26 7.21
N ALA A 96 -11.48 -28.34 7.66
CA ALA A 96 -11.88 -28.52 9.05
C ALA A 96 -10.66 -28.53 9.99
N LEU A 97 -9.58 -29.21 9.59
CA LEU A 97 -8.31 -29.18 10.33
C LEU A 97 -7.75 -27.75 10.46
N ASN A 98 -7.73 -26.98 9.37
CA ASN A 98 -7.29 -25.58 9.40
C ASN A 98 -8.15 -24.75 10.37
N ALA A 99 -9.47 -24.94 10.36
CA ALA A 99 -10.38 -24.24 11.27
C ALA A 99 -10.15 -24.63 12.74
N ILE A 100 -9.91 -25.91 13.03
CA ILE A 100 -9.59 -26.41 14.37
C ILE A 100 -8.26 -25.84 14.84
N VAL A 101 -7.22 -25.89 14.01
CA VAL A 101 -5.90 -25.30 14.32
C VAL A 101 -6.07 -23.80 14.58
N TYR A 102 -6.80 -23.09 13.73
CA TYR A 102 -7.06 -21.67 13.95
C TYR A 102 -7.75 -21.42 15.30
N ALA A 103 -8.82 -22.15 15.62
CA ALA A 103 -9.54 -22.01 16.89
C ALA A 103 -8.71 -22.42 18.13
N ALA A 104 -7.84 -23.42 18.00
CA ALA A 104 -7.02 -23.92 19.10
C ALA A 104 -5.85 -22.99 19.43
N PHE A 105 -5.22 -22.38 18.42
CA PHE A 105 -4.06 -21.51 18.61
C PHE A 105 -4.42 -20.02 18.73
N TYR A 106 -5.54 -19.59 18.16
CA TYR A 106 -6.04 -18.23 18.36
C TYR A 106 -7.15 -18.27 19.39
N ASN A 107 -6.87 -17.76 20.59
CA ASN A 107 -7.89 -17.44 21.59
C ASN A 107 -8.75 -16.26 21.09
N TYR A 108 -9.58 -16.54 20.09
CA TYR A 108 -10.31 -15.53 19.34
C TYR A 108 -11.36 -14.88 20.23
N SER A 109 -11.17 -13.60 20.52
CA SER A 109 -12.19 -12.73 21.10
C SER A 109 -12.57 -11.66 20.09
N THR A 110 -13.87 -11.48 19.82
CA THR A 110 -14.33 -10.29 19.11
C THR A 110 -13.96 -9.06 19.93
N LEU A 111 -13.10 -8.21 19.39
CA LEU A 111 -12.73 -6.94 20.00
C LEU A 111 -13.98 -6.09 20.18
N GLU A 112 -14.18 -5.50 21.37
CA GLU A 112 -15.41 -4.80 21.77
C GLU A 112 -15.79 -3.62 20.84
N TYR A 113 -14.78 -3.00 20.23
CA TYR A 113 -14.95 -1.92 19.27
C TYR A 113 -15.28 -2.38 17.84
N HIS A 114 -15.25 -3.69 17.53
CA HIS A 114 -15.62 -4.23 16.23
C HIS A 114 -17.11 -4.63 16.13
N SER A 115 -17.61 -4.83 14.91
CA SER A 115 -18.93 -5.43 14.70
C SER A 115 -18.94 -6.90 15.09
N SER A 116 -20.02 -7.35 15.73
CA SER A 116 -20.32 -8.77 15.85
C SER A 116 -20.80 -9.30 14.49
N PRO A 117 -20.14 -10.32 13.90
CA PRO A 117 -20.55 -10.89 12.61
C PRO A 117 -22.01 -11.37 12.61
N LEU A 118 -22.48 -11.94 13.72
CA LEU A 118 -23.86 -12.44 13.86
C LEU A 118 -24.88 -11.30 13.76
N THR A 119 -24.59 -10.14 14.38
CA THR A 119 -25.44 -8.96 14.29
C THR A 119 -25.44 -8.39 12.87
N SER A 120 -24.27 -8.34 12.21
CA SER A 120 -24.16 -7.82 10.84
C SER A 120 -24.90 -8.68 9.80
N ILE A 121 -25.03 -9.99 10.01
CA ILE A 121 -25.86 -10.86 9.17
C ILE A 121 -27.35 -10.47 9.24
N GLY A 122 -27.80 -9.96 10.39
CA GLY A 122 -29.17 -9.45 10.57
C GLY A 122 -29.50 -8.20 9.75
N SER A 123 -28.49 -7.57 9.12
CA SER A 123 -28.63 -6.34 8.33
C SER A 123 -28.19 -6.53 6.86
N PRO A 124 -28.88 -7.39 6.08
CA PRO A 124 -28.43 -7.79 4.74
C PRO A 124 -28.36 -6.62 3.74
N LEU A 125 -29.24 -5.62 3.87
CA LEU A 125 -29.22 -4.43 3.02
C LEU A 125 -27.97 -3.58 3.27
N GLU A 126 -27.58 -3.40 4.54
CA GLU A 126 -26.36 -2.67 4.89
C GLU A 126 -25.11 -3.41 4.44
N LEU A 127 -25.10 -4.75 4.54
CA LEU A 127 -24.01 -5.57 3.99
C LEU A 127 -23.90 -5.47 2.47
N ALA A 128 -25.04 -5.40 1.77
CA ALA A 128 -25.08 -5.18 0.32
C ALA A 128 -24.54 -3.79 -0.04
N LYS A 129 -24.99 -2.73 0.66
CA LYS A 129 -24.45 -1.36 0.49
C LYS A 129 -22.95 -1.32 0.74
N PHE A 130 -22.48 -1.93 1.84
CA PHE A 130 -21.06 -2.03 2.17
C PHE A 130 -20.28 -2.70 1.03
N THR A 131 -20.80 -3.80 0.48
CA THR A 131 -20.16 -4.54 -0.61
C THR A 131 -20.06 -3.69 -1.89
N VAL A 132 -21.11 -2.92 -2.23
CA VAL A 132 -21.08 -1.99 -3.37
C VAL A 132 -20.03 -0.90 -3.17
N VAL A 133 -20.02 -0.25 -2.00
CA VAL A 133 -19.04 0.79 -1.67
C VAL A 133 -17.62 0.22 -1.64
N TYR A 134 -17.44 -1.01 -1.15
CA TYR A 134 -16.16 -1.72 -1.12
C TYR A 134 -15.54 -1.83 -2.52
N PHE A 135 -16.31 -2.20 -3.54
CA PHE A 135 -15.80 -2.28 -4.91
C PHE A 135 -15.78 -0.93 -5.65
N ALA A 136 -16.36 0.13 -5.08
CA ALA A 136 -16.45 1.44 -5.71
C ALA A 136 -15.13 2.22 -5.65
N SER A 137 -14.23 1.92 -4.70
CA SER A 137 -12.95 2.65 -4.55
C SER A 137 -12.15 2.73 -5.86
N PRO A 138 -11.98 1.62 -6.60
CA PRO A 138 -11.44 1.68 -7.94
C PRO A 138 -12.11 2.66 -8.91
N ALA A 139 -13.45 2.60 -9.00
CA ALA A 139 -14.21 3.47 -9.89
C ALA A 139 -14.14 4.94 -9.45
N TYR A 140 -14.17 5.19 -8.14
CA TYR A 140 -14.04 6.52 -7.57
C TYR A 140 -12.68 7.14 -7.90
N ALA A 141 -11.63 6.34 -7.85
CA ALA A 141 -10.30 6.78 -8.25
C ALA A 141 -10.23 7.30 -9.69
N LEU A 142 -11.06 6.76 -10.59
CA LEU A 142 -11.11 7.17 -11.99
C LEU A 142 -12.07 8.35 -12.21
N LEU A 143 -13.25 8.29 -11.61
CA LEU A 143 -14.36 9.19 -11.92
C LEU A 143 -14.38 10.44 -11.05
N ASN A 144 -13.69 10.42 -9.91
CA ASN A 144 -13.73 11.47 -8.88
C ASN A 144 -15.17 11.88 -8.47
N ASN A 145 -16.11 10.94 -8.56
CA ASN A 145 -17.53 11.15 -8.28
C ASN A 145 -18.09 9.93 -7.57
N HIS A 146 -18.47 10.09 -6.29
CA HIS A 146 -18.94 8.99 -5.46
C HIS A 146 -20.20 8.31 -6.00
N MET A 147 -21.16 9.09 -6.51
CA MET A 147 -22.42 8.55 -7.04
C MET A 147 -22.17 7.70 -8.29
N ALA A 148 -21.40 8.22 -9.26
CA ALA A 148 -21.06 7.48 -10.47
C ALA A 148 -20.25 6.21 -10.17
N ALA A 149 -19.31 6.29 -9.21
CA ALA A 149 -18.52 5.14 -8.77
C ALA A 149 -19.39 4.05 -8.12
N ASN A 150 -20.33 4.44 -7.25
CA ASN A 150 -21.24 3.51 -6.60
C ASN A 150 -22.19 2.85 -7.61
N LEU A 151 -22.72 3.60 -8.58
CA LEU A 151 -23.56 3.06 -9.65
C LEU A 151 -22.80 2.06 -10.54
N LEU A 152 -21.56 2.39 -10.94
CA LEU A 152 -20.70 1.49 -11.69
C LEU A 152 -20.39 0.21 -10.90
N SER A 153 -20.09 0.36 -9.61
CA SER A 153 -19.80 -0.75 -8.70
C SER A 153 -21.03 -1.66 -8.46
N LEU A 154 -22.22 -1.06 -8.35
CA LEU A 154 -23.49 -1.80 -8.27
C LEU A 154 -23.71 -2.62 -9.54
N ALA A 155 -23.61 -1.99 -10.72
CA ALA A 155 -23.77 -2.67 -12.00
C ALA A 155 -22.74 -3.81 -12.17
N ALA A 156 -21.48 -3.56 -11.83
CA ALA A 156 -20.42 -4.57 -11.85
C ALA A 156 -20.70 -5.72 -10.87
N SER A 157 -21.18 -5.42 -9.67
CA SER A 157 -21.51 -6.42 -8.65
C SER A 157 -22.67 -7.32 -9.11
N LEU A 158 -23.74 -6.74 -9.66
CA LEU A 158 -24.86 -7.49 -10.23
C LEU A 158 -24.42 -8.37 -11.41
N ALA A 159 -23.58 -7.84 -12.30
CA ALA A 159 -23.01 -8.60 -13.40
C ALA A 159 -22.14 -9.77 -12.90
N GLY A 160 -21.28 -9.52 -11.91
CA GLY A 160 -20.44 -10.52 -11.27
C GLY A 160 -21.25 -11.65 -10.63
N LEU A 161 -22.28 -11.31 -9.85
CA LEU A 161 -23.20 -12.29 -9.25
C LEU A 161 -23.91 -13.13 -10.31
N TRP A 162 -24.39 -12.52 -11.39
CA TRP A 162 -25.01 -13.25 -12.49
C TRP A 162 -24.02 -14.18 -13.20
N ILE A 163 -22.78 -13.74 -13.45
CA ILE A 163 -21.74 -14.58 -14.04
C ILE A 163 -21.42 -15.77 -13.12
N LEU A 164 -21.26 -15.54 -11.81
CA LEU A 164 -21.03 -16.59 -10.83
C LEU A 164 -22.18 -17.60 -10.82
N PHE A 165 -23.42 -17.13 -10.76
CA PHE A 165 -24.60 -17.99 -10.82
C PHE A 165 -24.62 -18.83 -12.11
N ARG A 166 -24.39 -18.21 -13.27
CA ARG A 166 -24.42 -18.88 -14.58
C ARG A 166 -23.28 -19.88 -14.77
N ASN A 167 -22.04 -19.46 -14.50
CA ASN A 167 -20.84 -20.22 -14.85
C ASN A 167 -20.45 -21.23 -13.76
N LEU A 168 -20.65 -20.90 -12.48
CA LEU A 168 -20.26 -21.77 -11.37
C LEU A 168 -21.40 -22.66 -10.90
N LEU A 169 -22.59 -22.09 -10.67
CA LEU A 169 -23.71 -22.82 -10.07
C LEU A 169 -24.55 -23.59 -11.10
N LEU A 170 -24.98 -22.92 -12.18
CA LEU A 170 -25.82 -23.56 -13.20
C LEU A 170 -25.05 -24.52 -14.12
N ARG A 171 -23.77 -24.23 -14.41
CA ARG A 171 -22.90 -25.00 -15.33
C ARG A 171 -23.56 -25.44 -16.66
N ARG A 172 -24.52 -24.66 -17.18
CA ARG A 172 -25.35 -25.04 -18.35
C ARG A 172 -24.59 -25.10 -19.69
N HIS A 173 -23.37 -24.57 -19.75
CA HIS A 173 -22.50 -24.59 -20.93
C HIS A 173 -21.08 -25.05 -20.58
N SER A 174 -20.29 -25.41 -21.59
CA SER A 174 -18.86 -25.71 -21.44
C SER A 174 -18.09 -24.43 -21.04
N VAL A 175 -18.04 -24.17 -19.74
CA VAL A 175 -17.28 -23.05 -19.16
C VAL A 175 -15.79 -23.30 -19.39
N SER A 176 -15.10 -22.34 -20.00
CA SER A 176 -13.67 -22.43 -20.25
C SER A 176 -12.85 -22.30 -18.97
N ARG A 177 -11.58 -22.75 -19.01
CA ARG A 177 -10.64 -22.60 -17.88
C ARG A 177 -10.50 -21.14 -17.41
N VAL A 178 -10.43 -20.21 -18.36
CA VAL A 178 -10.27 -18.78 -18.04
C VAL A 178 -11.53 -18.23 -17.36
N GLU A 179 -12.72 -18.61 -17.84
CA GLU A 179 -13.97 -18.19 -17.20
C GLU A 179 -14.11 -18.73 -15.78
N LEU A 180 -13.71 -19.99 -15.55
CA LEU A 180 -13.77 -20.59 -14.22
C LEU A 180 -12.76 -19.95 -13.27
N PHE A 181 -11.53 -19.71 -13.74
CA PHE A 181 -10.51 -18.98 -12.98
C PHE A 181 -10.99 -17.57 -12.62
N ALA A 182 -11.60 -16.86 -13.56
CA ALA A 182 -12.20 -15.55 -13.32
C ALA A 182 -13.33 -15.59 -12.27
N CYS A 183 -14.15 -16.64 -12.26
CA CYS A 183 -15.18 -16.83 -11.23
C CYS A 183 -14.56 -17.02 -9.84
N LEU A 184 -13.45 -17.75 -9.72
CA LEU A 184 -12.76 -17.90 -8.44
C LEU A 184 -12.21 -16.55 -7.94
N LEU A 185 -11.61 -15.73 -8.82
CA LEU A 185 -11.16 -14.38 -8.45
C LEU A 185 -12.31 -13.48 -7.98
N MET A 186 -13.47 -13.54 -8.65
CA MET A 186 -14.67 -12.80 -8.22
C MET A 186 -15.20 -13.28 -6.87
N LEU A 187 -15.21 -14.60 -6.63
CA LEU A 187 -15.59 -15.16 -5.32
C LEU A 187 -14.65 -14.69 -4.20
N PHE A 188 -13.34 -14.63 -4.45
CA PHE A 188 -12.39 -14.08 -3.49
C PHE A 188 -12.68 -12.62 -3.17
N GLY A 189 -12.94 -11.81 -4.20
CA GLY A 189 -13.34 -10.41 -4.03
C GLY A 189 -14.61 -10.28 -3.19
N PHE A 190 -15.69 -10.97 -3.56
CA PHE A 190 -16.97 -10.92 -2.84
C PHE A 190 -16.84 -11.44 -1.42
N GLY A 191 -16.19 -12.59 -1.22
CA GLY A 191 -15.95 -13.14 0.10
C GLY A 191 -15.17 -12.16 0.98
N SER A 192 -14.19 -11.45 0.40
CA SER A 192 -13.37 -10.48 1.16
C SER A 192 -14.20 -9.26 1.55
N ALA A 193 -15.04 -8.77 0.64
CA ALA A 193 -15.96 -7.68 0.90
C ALA A 193 -16.96 -8.04 2.01
N LEU A 194 -17.53 -9.25 1.97
CA LEU A 194 -18.45 -9.75 2.98
C LEU A 194 -17.75 -9.95 4.34
N MET A 195 -16.59 -10.61 4.38
CA MET A 195 -15.81 -10.77 5.62
C MET A 195 -15.43 -9.42 6.24
N THR A 196 -15.08 -8.44 5.41
CA THR A 196 -14.80 -7.08 5.87
C THR A 196 -16.06 -6.43 6.42
N GLY A 197 -17.16 -6.44 5.67
CA GLY A 197 -18.44 -5.87 6.09
C GLY A 197 -18.93 -6.46 7.42
N LEU A 198 -18.90 -7.79 7.56
CA LEU A 198 -19.30 -8.50 8.77
C LEU A 198 -18.52 -8.08 10.02
N SER A 199 -17.26 -7.64 9.87
CA SER A 199 -16.40 -7.25 10.99
C SER A 199 -16.26 -5.73 11.17
N ARG A 200 -16.66 -4.93 10.18
CA ARG A 200 -16.36 -3.48 10.12
C ARG A 200 -17.56 -2.57 9.86
N MET A 201 -18.78 -3.10 9.70
CA MET A 201 -19.97 -2.29 9.38
C MET A 201 -20.27 -1.18 10.40
N LYS A 202 -19.94 -1.38 11.68
CA LYS A 202 -20.13 -0.39 12.77
C LYS A 202 -19.30 0.89 12.57
N PHE A 203 -18.24 0.85 11.76
CA PHE A 203 -17.37 2.00 11.51
C PHE A 203 -17.85 2.91 10.38
N GLY A 204 -19.01 2.63 9.78
CA GLY A 204 -19.52 3.38 8.63
C GLY A 204 -19.10 2.79 7.28
N LEU A 205 -19.70 3.31 6.21
CA LEU A 205 -19.46 2.85 4.84
C LEU A 205 -18.14 3.39 4.28
N GLU A 206 -17.65 4.50 4.81
CA GLU A 206 -16.41 5.17 4.39
C GLU A 206 -15.21 4.24 4.54
N VAL A 207 -15.22 3.39 5.57
CA VAL A 207 -14.13 2.42 5.81
C VAL A 207 -14.03 1.38 4.69
N ALA A 208 -15.12 1.10 3.95
CA ALA A 208 -15.10 0.12 2.87
C ALA A 208 -14.21 0.55 1.69
N THR A 209 -13.97 1.85 1.50
CA THR A 209 -13.15 2.38 0.40
C THR A 209 -11.66 2.45 0.72
N ALA A 210 -11.27 2.08 1.94
CA ALA A 210 -9.89 2.22 2.42
C ALA A 210 -8.87 1.53 1.47
N PRO A 211 -7.78 2.22 1.09
CA PRO A 211 -6.75 1.71 0.18
C PRO A 211 -6.22 0.31 0.52
N ARG A 212 -6.06 -0.01 1.81
CA ARG A 212 -5.66 -1.35 2.27
C ARG A 212 -6.50 -2.50 1.73
N TYR A 213 -7.78 -2.29 1.44
CA TYR A 213 -8.66 -3.33 0.92
C TYR A 213 -8.56 -3.54 -0.59
N ALA A 214 -7.88 -2.63 -1.30
CA ALA A 214 -7.87 -2.64 -2.74
C ALA A 214 -7.25 -3.91 -3.34
N ILE A 215 -6.29 -4.56 -2.66
CA ILE A 215 -5.71 -5.84 -3.13
C ILE A 215 -6.77 -6.92 -3.40
N ALA A 216 -7.84 -6.98 -2.60
CA ALA A 216 -8.96 -7.89 -2.79
C ALA A 216 -9.99 -7.33 -3.80
N GLN A 217 -10.25 -6.02 -3.76
CA GLN A 217 -11.14 -5.34 -4.73
C GLN A 217 -10.65 -5.55 -6.17
N VAL A 218 -9.34 -5.44 -6.41
CA VAL A 218 -8.74 -5.63 -7.74
C VAL A 218 -8.98 -7.03 -8.29
N GLN A 219 -9.01 -8.08 -7.47
CA GLN A 219 -9.24 -9.45 -7.95
C GLN A 219 -10.64 -9.59 -8.59
N PHE A 220 -11.64 -8.94 -8.00
CA PHE A 220 -12.99 -8.90 -8.56
C PHE A 220 -13.00 -8.24 -9.96
N TRP A 221 -12.38 -7.07 -10.09
CA TRP A 221 -12.30 -6.35 -11.37
C TRP A 221 -11.49 -7.13 -12.43
N ILE A 222 -10.39 -7.76 -12.04
CA ILE A 222 -9.63 -8.66 -12.94
C ILE A 222 -10.50 -9.82 -13.42
N GLY A 223 -11.29 -10.44 -12.54
CA GLY A 223 -12.23 -11.49 -12.91
C GLY A 223 -13.23 -11.02 -13.98
N LEU A 224 -13.84 -9.85 -13.79
CA LEU A 224 -14.74 -9.27 -14.79
C LEU A 224 -14.05 -9.01 -16.14
N TRP A 225 -12.81 -8.50 -16.14
CA TRP A 225 -12.07 -8.27 -17.39
C TRP A 225 -11.70 -9.56 -18.11
N LEU A 226 -11.32 -10.61 -17.37
CA LEU A 226 -11.05 -11.92 -17.98
C LEU A 226 -12.31 -12.47 -18.68
N ILE A 227 -13.49 -12.31 -18.07
CA ILE A 227 -14.77 -12.68 -18.71
C ILE A 227 -15.04 -11.84 -19.96
N ALA A 228 -14.82 -10.53 -19.90
CA ALA A 228 -14.98 -9.64 -21.05
C ALA A 228 -14.04 -10.03 -22.20
N ALA A 229 -12.76 -10.28 -21.89
CA ALA A 229 -11.74 -10.68 -22.85
C ALA A 229 -12.04 -12.03 -23.52
N VAL A 230 -12.55 -13.02 -22.77
CA VAL A 230 -12.98 -14.30 -23.34
C VAL A 230 -14.20 -14.12 -24.25
N THR A 231 -15.12 -13.22 -23.89
CA THR A 231 -16.32 -12.93 -24.69
C THR A 231 -15.96 -12.31 -26.04
N LEU A 232 -14.94 -11.43 -26.08
CA LEU A 232 -14.44 -10.79 -27.31
C LEU A 232 -13.79 -11.75 -28.31
N ARG A 233 -13.29 -12.90 -27.86
CA ARG A 233 -12.62 -13.89 -28.74
C ARG A 233 -13.61 -14.74 -29.56
N LYS A 234 -14.88 -14.77 -29.18
CA LYS A 234 -15.94 -15.49 -29.92
C LYS A 234 -16.47 -14.56 -31.02
N PRO A 235 -16.94 -15.08 -32.17
CA PRO A 235 -17.62 -14.25 -33.17
C PRO A 235 -18.76 -13.48 -32.47
N LEU A 236 -18.56 -12.18 -32.32
CA LEU A 236 -19.40 -11.34 -31.48
C LEU A 236 -20.72 -11.08 -32.19
N GLN A 237 -21.83 -11.35 -31.52
CA GLN A 237 -23.10 -10.69 -31.85
C GLN A 237 -22.91 -9.18 -31.61
N ALA A 238 -23.38 -8.33 -32.54
CA ALA A 238 -23.08 -6.90 -32.58
C ALA A 238 -23.30 -6.14 -31.25
N TRP A 239 -24.26 -6.60 -30.42
CA TRP A 239 -24.57 -5.98 -29.13
C TRP A 239 -23.56 -6.30 -27.99
N LYS A 240 -22.73 -7.34 -28.12
CA LYS A 240 -21.74 -7.74 -27.09
C LYS A 240 -20.40 -7.00 -27.22
N THR A 241 -20.09 -6.51 -28.43
CA THR A 241 -18.88 -5.74 -28.74
C THR A 241 -18.77 -4.44 -27.93
N PRO A 242 -19.78 -3.55 -27.88
CA PRO A 242 -19.64 -2.29 -27.15
C PRO A 242 -19.46 -2.49 -25.65
N ILE A 243 -20.09 -3.52 -25.05
CA ILE A 243 -19.94 -3.84 -23.63
C ILE A 243 -18.50 -4.23 -23.32
N ALA A 244 -17.93 -5.14 -24.10
CA ALA A 244 -16.59 -5.62 -23.81
C ALA A 244 -15.50 -4.61 -24.20
N LEU A 245 -15.70 -3.78 -25.22
CA LEU A 245 -14.84 -2.62 -25.48
C LEU A 245 -14.90 -1.60 -24.33
N SER A 246 -16.08 -1.35 -23.77
CA SER A 246 -16.22 -0.48 -22.59
C SER A 246 -15.47 -1.06 -21.39
N CYS A 247 -15.54 -2.37 -21.15
CA CYS A 247 -14.75 -3.03 -20.11
C CYS A 247 -13.24 -2.88 -20.32
N LEU A 248 -12.76 -2.98 -21.56
CA LEU A 248 -11.34 -2.79 -21.89
C LEU A 248 -10.90 -1.32 -21.78
N ALA A 249 -11.74 -0.37 -22.21
CA ALA A 249 -11.48 1.05 -22.04
C ALA A 249 -11.36 1.42 -20.56
N VAL A 250 -12.27 0.91 -19.73
CA VAL A 250 -12.20 1.05 -18.26
C VAL A 250 -10.93 0.41 -17.71
N ALA A 251 -10.52 -0.77 -18.20
CA ALA A 251 -9.23 -1.38 -17.85
C ALA A 251 -8.02 -0.49 -18.20
N GLY A 252 -8.04 0.18 -19.36
CA GLY A 252 -7.02 1.14 -19.77
C GLY A 252 -6.95 2.36 -18.84
N LEU A 253 -8.10 2.88 -18.39
CA LEU A 253 -8.15 3.99 -17.42
C LEU A 253 -7.48 3.62 -16.09
N PHE A 254 -7.57 2.35 -15.65
CA PHE A 254 -6.87 1.89 -14.46
C PHE A 254 -5.35 1.95 -14.59
N VAL A 255 -4.78 1.74 -15.78
CA VAL A 255 -3.34 1.91 -16.02
C VAL A 255 -2.94 3.38 -15.89
N LEU A 256 -3.71 4.30 -16.48
CA LEU A 256 -3.45 5.75 -16.35
C LEU A 256 -3.53 6.22 -14.89
N SER A 257 -4.43 5.64 -14.10
CA SER A 257 -4.56 5.97 -12.68
C SER A 257 -3.30 5.65 -11.85
N GLN A 258 -2.46 4.71 -12.31
CA GLN A 258 -1.20 4.36 -11.63
C GLN A 258 -0.28 5.57 -11.53
N VAL A 259 -0.17 6.38 -12.60
CA VAL A 259 0.69 7.58 -12.61
C VAL A 259 0.18 8.61 -11.60
N ARG A 260 -1.14 8.79 -11.51
CA ARG A 260 -1.76 9.67 -10.52
C ARG A 260 -1.45 9.22 -9.10
N TYR A 261 -1.63 7.93 -8.81
CA TYR A 261 -1.32 7.37 -7.50
C TYR A 261 0.17 7.44 -7.17
N ALA A 262 1.06 7.19 -8.12
CA ALA A 262 2.50 7.33 -7.92
C ALA A 262 2.87 8.74 -7.43
N ARG A 263 2.32 9.78 -8.08
CA ARG A 263 2.53 11.18 -7.65
C ARG A 263 1.92 11.47 -6.28
N MET A 264 0.73 10.95 -5.99
CA MET A 264 0.08 11.13 -4.69
C MET A 264 0.90 10.49 -3.56
N ILE A 265 1.35 9.25 -3.77
CA ILE A 265 2.18 8.50 -2.82
C ILE A 265 3.53 9.17 -2.63
N GLU A 266 4.12 9.75 -3.68
CA GLU A 266 5.34 10.53 -3.58
C GLU A 266 5.15 11.70 -2.59
N VAL A 267 4.08 12.50 -2.73
CA VAL A 267 3.77 13.60 -1.81
C VAL A 267 3.54 13.10 -0.38
N MET A 268 2.74 12.05 -0.21
CA MET A 268 2.49 11.46 1.12
C MET A 268 3.77 10.91 1.75
N SER A 269 4.64 10.31 0.95
CA SER A 269 5.94 9.81 1.43
C SER A 269 6.82 10.96 1.90
N GLN A 270 6.84 12.09 1.18
CA GLN A 270 7.61 13.27 1.62
C GLN A 270 7.07 13.82 2.95
N ALA A 271 5.74 13.95 3.09
CA ALA A 271 5.11 14.40 4.34
C ALA A 271 5.39 13.44 5.50
N HIS A 272 5.31 12.12 5.25
CA HIS A 272 5.67 11.11 6.25
C HIS A 272 7.13 11.22 6.69
N TRP A 273 8.06 11.45 5.75
CA TRP A 273 9.47 11.65 6.07
C TRP A 273 9.73 12.91 6.87
N GLN A 274 8.94 13.97 6.71
CA GLN A 274 9.01 15.15 7.58
C GLN A 274 8.73 14.77 9.04
N GLY A 275 7.68 13.99 9.29
CA GLY A 275 7.39 13.47 10.64
C GLY A 275 8.48 12.56 11.19
N VAL A 276 9.05 11.70 10.34
CA VAL A 276 10.17 10.84 10.71
C VAL A 276 11.41 11.67 11.09
N LEU A 277 11.71 12.73 10.35
CA LEU A 277 12.81 13.64 10.66
C LEU A 277 12.54 14.39 11.97
N ALA A 278 11.31 14.81 12.26
CA ALA A 278 10.99 15.41 13.56
C ALA A 278 11.26 14.44 14.71
N VAL A 279 10.86 13.17 14.58
CA VAL A 279 11.14 12.11 15.57
C VAL A 279 12.64 11.87 15.74
N ILE A 280 13.37 11.65 14.64
CA ILE A 280 14.81 11.33 14.68
C ILE A 280 15.60 12.48 15.30
N ASN A 281 15.29 13.72 14.90
CA ASN A 281 15.97 14.91 15.41
C ASN A 281 15.56 15.29 16.84
N GLY A 282 14.53 14.66 17.43
CA GLY A 282 14.04 15.00 18.75
C GLY A 282 13.27 16.33 18.81
N VAL A 283 12.61 16.71 17.71
CA VAL A 283 11.79 17.93 17.61
C VAL A 283 10.33 17.64 17.93
N ALA A 284 9.74 18.46 18.80
CA ALA A 284 8.35 18.37 19.23
C ALA A 284 7.44 19.14 18.27
N ASP A 285 7.37 18.65 17.03
CA ASP A 285 6.50 19.19 15.99
C ASP A 285 5.11 18.53 16.06
N ASP A 286 4.25 18.96 16.98
CA ASP A 286 2.96 18.27 17.23
C ASP A 286 2.03 18.25 16.00
N ASP A 287 2.06 19.29 15.15
CA ASP A 287 1.26 19.35 13.91
C ASP A 287 1.66 18.22 12.94
N VAL A 288 2.96 18.10 12.66
CA VAL A 288 3.45 17.07 11.73
C VAL A 288 3.39 15.68 12.37
N LEU A 289 3.74 15.55 13.65
CA LEU A 289 3.73 14.26 14.33
C LEU A 289 2.34 13.64 14.41
N SER A 290 1.32 14.44 14.77
CA SER A 290 -0.06 13.95 14.86
C SER A 290 -0.65 13.59 13.50
N ARG A 291 -0.30 14.34 12.45
CA ARG A 291 -0.79 14.14 11.08
C ARG A 291 -0.10 12.99 10.36
N GLU A 292 1.22 12.88 10.51
CA GLU A 292 2.05 12.04 9.64
C GLU A 292 2.57 10.76 10.31
N ILE A 293 2.66 10.72 11.64
CA ILE A 293 3.21 9.57 12.40
C ILE A 293 2.12 8.85 13.18
N HIS A 294 1.53 9.52 14.17
CA HIS A 294 0.50 8.94 15.01
C HIS A 294 -0.28 10.02 15.76
N PRO A 295 -1.63 9.96 15.81
CA PRO A 295 -2.45 11.00 16.44
C PRO A 295 -2.26 11.09 17.97
N ASP A 296 -1.85 10.00 18.62
CA ASP A 296 -1.51 9.99 20.05
C ASP A 296 -0.01 10.28 20.24
N ARG A 297 0.28 11.48 20.76
CA ARG A 297 1.63 11.95 21.07
C ARG A 297 2.30 11.14 22.17
N GLN A 298 1.55 10.71 23.18
CA GLN A 298 2.11 9.95 24.30
C GLN A 298 2.61 8.57 23.84
N ALA A 299 1.88 7.96 22.89
CA ALA A 299 2.33 6.71 22.27
C ALA A 299 3.68 6.88 21.56
N ILE A 300 3.89 8.00 20.85
CA ILE A 300 5.17 8.30 20.19
C ILE A 300 6.29 8.42 21.24
N GLU A 301 6.07 9.23 22.28
CA GLU A 301 7.06 9.47 23.33
C GLU A 301 7.42 8.19 24.10
N ALA A 302 6.45 7.31 24.32
CA ALA A 302 6.67 6.03 24.99
C ALA A 302 7.44 5.03 24.12
N LEU A 303 7.16 4.96 22.81
CA LEU A 303 7.69 3.91 21.93
C LEU A 303 9.04 4.25 21.29
N VAL A 304 9.31 5.53 21.00
CA VAL A 304 10.53 5.96 20.30
C VAL A 304 11.82 5.55 21.05
N PRO A 305 11.94 5.72 22.38
CA PRO A 305 13.13 5.28 23.11
C PRO A 305 13.39 3.77 22.98
N ASP A 306 12.34 2.96 23.00
CA ASP A 306 12.46 1.50 22.86
C ASP A 306 12.84 1.10 21.44
N PHE A 307 12.31 1.77 20.43
CA PHE A 307 12.66 1.53 19.03
C PHE A 307 14.13 1.89 18.77
N SER A 308 14.59 3.01 19.33
CA SER A 308 15.99 3.43 19.26
C SER A 308 16.90 2.39 19.92
N LYS A 309 16.65 2.02 21.19
CA LYS A 309 17.47 1.02 21.92
C LYS A 309 17.58 -0.33 21.22
N ARG A 310 16.54 -0.74 20.48
CA ARG A 310 16.49 -2.04 19.78
C ARG A 310 16.96 -1.97 18.33
N HIS A 311 17.37 -0.79 17.83
CA HIS A 311 17.70 -0.58 16.43
C HIS A 311 16.56 -1.01 15.49
N TRP A 312 15.33 -0.64 15.81
CA TRP A 312 14.14 -0.97 15.02
C TRP A 312 13.69 0.20 14.15
N SER A 313 12.95 -0.13 13.08
CA SER A 313 12.41 0.88 12.14
C SER A 313 13.53 1.76 11.58
N VAL A 314 13.37 3.09 11.59
CA VAL A 314 14.34 4.06 11.09
C VAL A 314 15.71 3.97 11.79
N TYR A 315 15.73 3.53 13.06
CA TYR A 315 16.96 3.35 13.86
C TYR A 315 17.76 2.09 13.50
N ALA A 316 17.24 1.23 12.62
CA ALA A 316 18.00 0.13 12.05
C ALA A 316 19.09 0.62 11.08
N ASN A 317 18.95 1.83 10.55
CA ASN A 317 19.92 2.44 9.64
C ASN A 317 20.91 3.33 10.41
N PRO A 318 22.11 3.62 9.85
CA PRO A 318 23.14 4.39 10.54
C PRO A 318 22.79 5.86 10.76
N GLN A 319 21.92 6.47 9.95
CA GLN A 319 21.74 7.92 9.88
C GLN A 319 21.24 8.56 11.18
N PRO A 320 20.22 8.02 11.89
CA PRO A 320 19.82 8.56 13.19
C PRO A 320 20.96 8.63 14.21
N TRP A 321 21.96 7.75 14.09
CA TRP A 321 23.11 7.66 14.98
C TRP A 321 24.21 8.68 14.66
N TRP A 322 24.08 9.42 13.56
CA TRP A 322 24.97 10.55 13.27
C TRP A 322 24.74 11.73 14.22
N LEU A 323 23.53 11.87 14.76
CA LEU A 323 23.19 12.95 15.68
C LEU A 323 24.06 12.91 16.94
N GLY A 324 24.60 14.08 17.30
CA GLY A 324 25.48 14.24 18.46
C GLY A 324 26.92 13.79 18.23
N GLN A 325 27.26 13.24 17.07
CA GLN A 325 28.62 12.82 16.74
C GLN A 325 29.41 13.95 16.06
N PRO A 326 30.75 14.00 16.23
CA PRO A 326 31.61 14.87 15.45
C PRO A 326 31.63 14.47 13.97
N THR A 327 31.53 15.44 13.07
CA THR A 327 31.56 15.18 11.61
C THR A 327 32.84 14.50 11.17
N ARG A 328 33.99 14.85 11.78
CA ARG A 328 35.30 14.25 11.49
C ARG A 328 35.38 12.74 11.76
N ASP A 329 34.53 12.22 12.64
CA ASP A 329 34.50 10.80 12.99
C ASP A 329 33.59 10.01 12.03
N LEU A 330 32.69 10.70 11.34
CA LEU A 330 31.70 10.12 10.43
C LEU A 330 32.06 10.30 8.95
N PHE A 331 32.68 11.43 8.59
CA PHE A 331 32.80 11.87 7.21
C PHE A 331 34.14 12.53 6.90
N ARG A 332 34.58 12.36 5.66
CA ARG A 332 35.64 13.18 5.04
C ARG A 332 35.02 14.47 4.50
N VAL A 333 35.54 15.62 4.93
CA VAL A 333 35.12 16.92 4.37
C VAL A 333 35.81 17.13 3.02
N GLU A 334 35.01 17.26 1.97
CA GLU A 334 35.45 17.58 0.61
C GLU A 334 35.44 19.09 0.35
N ALA A 335 36.12 19.49 -0.72
CA ALA A 335 36.08 20.87 -1.18
C ALA A 335 34.64 21.31 -1.50
N ALA A 336 34.29 22.55 -1.16
CA ALA A 336 32.93 23.08 -1.33
C ALA A 336 32.45 23.12 -2.79
N ASP A 337 33.36 23.04 -3.77
CA ASP A 337 33.03 22.97 -5.19
C ASP A 337 32.57 21.57 -5.63
N ARG A 338 32.77 20.52 -4.80
CA ARG A 338 32.36 19.14 -5.07
C ARG A 338 30.85 18.98 -5.15
N CYS A 339 30.10 19.84 -4.48
CA CYS A 339 28.65 19.91 -4.49
C CYS A 339 28.18 21.32 -4.89
N ARG A 340 26.87 21.47 -5.05
CA ARG A 340 26.21 22.76 -5.22
C ARG A 340 24.91 22.73 -4.44
N GLY A 341 24.55 23.82 -3.79
CA GLY A 341 23.30 23.89 -3.05
C GLY A 341 23.33 24.99 -2.03
N SER A 342 22.21 25.17 -1.35
CA SER A 342 22.04 26.24 -0.38
C SER A 342 21.14 25.80 0.78
N LEU A 343 21.43 26.33 1.97
CA LEU A 343 20.48 26.48 3.08
C LEU A 343 19.71 27.78 2.84
N ASP A 344 18.41 27.65 2.56
CA ASP A 344 17.54 28.75 2.14
C ASP A 344 16.65 29.26 3.28
N LEU A 345 16.12 28.36 4.10
CA LEU A 345 15.19 28.67 5.18
C LEU A 345 15.68 28.12 6.50
N VAL A 346 15.56 28.95 7.54
CA VAL A 346 15.66 28.55 8.93
C VAL A 346 14.50 29.23 9.66
N SER A 347 13.59 28.45 10.22
CA SER A 347 12.35 28.96 10.81
C SER A 347 11.95 28.15 12.04
N ASP A 348 11.33 28.80 13.03
CA ASP A 348 10.65 28.12 14.13
C ASP A 348 9.19 27.76 13.76
N LEU A 349 8.76 28.05 12.52
CA LEU A 349 7.38 27.89 12.05
C LEU A 349 6.33 28.59 12.95
N GLY A 350 6.75 29.55 13.79
CA GLY A 350 5.93 30.18 14.82
C GLY A 350 5.47 29.24 15.95
N ARG A 351 5.95 28.00 16.00
CA ARG A 351 5.43 26.95 16.90
C ARG A 351 6.50 26.04 17.51
N LEU A 352 7.72 26.04 16.98
CA LEU A 352 8.85 25.25 17.44
C LEU A 352 9.64 26.04 18.50
N LYS A 353 9.35 25.80 19.78
CA LYS A 353 9.97 26.54 20.89
C LYS A 353 11.45 26.19 21.05
N GLY A 354 12.34 27.04 20.53
CA GLY A 354 13.79 26.84 20.62
C GLY A 354 14.32 25.70 19.75
N GLN A 355 13.52 25.28 18.76
CA GLN A 355 13.85 24.26 17.76
C GLN A 355 13.60 24.87 16.39
N SER A 356 14.13 24.26 15.34
CA SER A 356 14.05 24.87 14.01
C SER A 356 13.79 23.86 12.92
N TYR A 357 12.96 24.29 11.99
CA TYR A 357 12.77 23.72 10.69
C TYR A 357 13.72 24.38 9.70
N VAL A 358 14.34 23.58 8.85
CA VAL A 358 15.31 24.03 7.85
C VAL A 358 14.97 23.49 6.49
N GLU A 359 15.22 24.29 5.45
CA GLU A 359 15.06 23.88 4.05
C GLU A 359 16.17 24.43 3.17
N GLY A 360 16.37 23.75 2.05
CA GLY A 360 17.33 24.16 1.05
C GLY A 360 17.27 23.29 -0.20
N TRP A 361 18.38 23.26 -0.93
CA TRP A 361 18.58 22.31 -2.02
C TRP A 361 20.05 21.86 -2.10
N ALA A 362 20.30 20.71 -2.71
CA ALA A 362 21.65 20.15 -2.82
C ALA A 362 21.81 19.32 -4.10
N TRP A 363 23.05 19.26 -4.59
CA TRP A 363 23.45 18.54 -5.79
C TRP A 363 24.89 18.04 -5.68
N ASP A 364 25.10 16.74 -5.91
CA ASP A 364 26.42 16.14 -6.04
C ASP A 364 26.88 16.24 -7.51
N LYS A 365 27.90 17.06 -7.78
CA LYS A 365 28.31 17.36 -9.16
C LYS A 365 28.91 16.16 -9.90
N GLN A 366 29.78 15.38 -9.24
CA GLN A 366 30.45 14.22 -9.86
C GLN A 366 29.49 13.04 -10.01
N ALA A 367 28.61 12.81 -9.02
CA ALA A 367 27.64 11.72 -9.11
C ALA A 367 26.45 12.08 -10.02
N GLY A 368 26.28 13.37 -10.35
CA GLY A 368 25.20 13.85 -11.21
C GLY A 368 23.82 13.57 -10.63
N ARG A 369 23.67 13.65 -9.30
CA ARG A 369 22.40 13.35 -8.62
C ARG A 369 22.22 14.18 -7.35
N THR A 370 20.97 14.26 -6.90
CA THR A 370 20.60 14.83 -5.60
C THR A 370 21.16 13.94 -4.47
N PRO A 371 21.92 14.50 -3.50
CA PRO A 371 22.29 13.83 -2.27
C PRO A 371 21.05 13.39 -1.50
N GLU A 372 21.02 12.19 -0.92
CA GLU A 372 19.85 11.74 -0.16
C GLU A 372 19.73 12.47 1.18
N TRP A 373 20.86 12.70 1.85
CA TRP A 373 20.94 13.25 3.19
C TRP A 373 21.73 14.55 3.21
N VAL A 374 21.31 15.44 4.11
CA VAL A 374 22.03 16.66 4.49
C VAL A 374 22.18 16.65 6.00
N VAL A 375 23.36 16.96 6.49
CA VAL A 375 23.65 17.08 7.93
C VAL A 375 23.81 18.55 8.31
N LEU A 376 23.26 18.91 9.47
CA LEU A 376 23.30 20.25 10.02
C LEU A 376 24.31 20.24 11.16
N VAL A 377 25.34 21.07 11.05
CA VAL A 377 26.54 21.00 11.88
C VAL A 377 26.70 22.31 12.65
N ASP A 378 26.96 22.24 13.95
CA ASP A 378 27.25 23.43 14.76
C ASP A 378 28.71 23.90 14.60
N GLY A 379 29.03 25.06 15.18
CA GLY A 379 30.40 25.60 15.15
C GLY A 379 31.45 24.74 15.86
N ALA A 380 31.05 23.70 16.60
CA ALA A 380 31.96 22.72 17.20
C ALA A 380 32.19 21.49 16.30
N GLY A 381 31.58 21.46 15.10
CA GLY A 381 31.67 20.33 14.18
C GLY A 381 30.79 19.15 14.59
N ILE A 382 29.79 19.35 15.44
CA ILE A 382 28.86 18.29 15.89
C ILE A 382 27.61 18.31 15.03
N VAL A 383 27.15 17.13 14.60
CA VAL A 383 25.87 16.98 13.89
C VAL A 383 24.72 17.24 14.86
N ARG A 384 23.96 18.31 14.63
CA ARG A 384 22.79 18.74 15.43
C ARG A 384 21.45 18.52 14.76
N GLY A 385 21.47 18.23 13.47
CA GLY A 385 20.26 17.96 12.71
C GLY A 385 20.52 17.10 11.50
N LEU A 386 19.46 16.44 11.06
CA LEU A 386 19.37 15.68 9.82
C LEU A 386 18.26 16.25 8.96
N ALA A 387 18.55 16.36 7.68
CA ALA A 387 17.64 16.72 6.62
C ALA A 387 17.70 15.68 5.50
N ARG A 388 16.62 15.57 4.74
CA ARG A 388 16.51 14.65 3.62
C ARG A 388 16.02 15.37 2.38
N SER A 389 16.60 15.00 1.24
CA SER A 389 16.17 15.51 -0.07
C SER A 389 14.92 14.79 -0.59
N GLY A 390 14.31 15.38 -1.61
CA GLY A 390 13.10 14.87 -2.26
C GLY A 390 12.00 15.91 -2.44
N LEU A 391 12.25 17.17 -2.03
CA LEU A 391 11.35 18.28 -2.31
C LEU A 391 11.55 18.78 -3.74
N LYS A 392 10.45 18.99 -4.45
CA LYS A 392 10.47 19.61 -5.78
C LYS A 392 10.80 21.09 -5.63
N ARG A 393 11.77 21.56 -6.42
CA ARG A 393 12.19 22.97 -6.47
C ARG A 393 12.16 23.46 -7.91
N PRO A 394 10.99 23.78 -8.47
CA PRO A 394 10.87 24.18 -9.87
C PRO A 394 11.66 25.45 -10.22
N ASP A 395 11.94 26.30 -9.24
CA ASP A 395 12.87 27.43 -9.36
C ASP A 395 14.31 26.97 -9.59
N VAL A 396 14.81 26.02 -8.79
CA VAL A 396 16.15 25.44 -8.94
C VAL A 396 16.27 24.64 -10.22
N GLU A 397 15.27 23.81 -10.54
CA GLU A 397 15.27 22.98 -11.75
C GLU A 397 15.28 23.81 -13.04
N ARG A 398 14.63 24.99 -13.03
CA ARG A 398 14.69 25.95 -14.15
C ARG A 398 16.04 26.67 -14.25
N ALA A 399 16.63 27.05 -13.10
CA ALA A 399 17.90 27.76 -13.06
C ALA A 399 19.12 26.84 -13.27
N PHE A 400 18.97 25.54 -12.98
CA PHE A 400 20.02 24.54 -13.03
C PHE A 400 19.49 23.24 -13.65
N SER A 401 19.59 23.16 -14.98
CA SER A 401 19.01 22.07 -15.78
C SER A 401 19.51 20.68 -15.42
N ALA A 402 20.73 20.55 -14.88
CA ALA A 402 21.24 19.25 -14.44
C ALA A 402 20.45 18.66 -13.27
N ALA A 403 19.76 19.49 -12.47
CA ALA A 403 18.89 19.04 -11.39
C ALA A 403 17.42 18.82 -11.83
N ALA A 404 17.07 19.03 -13.11
CA ALA A 404 15.70 18.91 -13.58
C ALA A 404 15.13 17.49 -13.32
N GLY A 405 13.94 17.42 -12.71
CA GLY A 405 13.28 16.15 -12.37
C GLY A 405 13.93 15.35 -11.25
N SER A 406 14.94 15.89 -10.56
CA SER A 406 15.67 15.19 -9.49
C SER A 406 15.19 15.52 -8.07
N ALA A 407 14.20 16.42 -7.94
CA ALA A 407 13.70 16.94 -6.67
C ALA A 407 14.86 17.36 -5.72
N PRO A 408 15.67 18.36 -6.12
CA PRO A 408 16.93 18.69 -5.44
C PRO A 408 16.73 19.35 -4.07
N GLY A 409 15.49 19.71 -3.72
CA GLY A 409 15.18 20.34 -2.44
C GLY A 409 15.25 19.36 -1.29
N TRP A 410 15.63 19.86 -0.11
CA TRP A 410 15.66 19.12 1.14
C TRP A 410 15.02 19.90 2.27
N HIS A 411 14.53 19.18 3.27
CA HIS A 411 14.08 19.75 4.54
C HIS A 411 14.55 18.91 5.71
N GLY A 412 14.55 19.49 6.91
CA GLY A 412 14.87 18.79 8.14
C GLY A 412 14.66 19.64 9.37
N TYR A 413 15.24 19.16 10.47
CA TYR A 413 15.03 19.74 11.79
C TYR A 413 16.33 19.82 12.60
N VAL A 414 16.37 20.78 13.51
CA VAL A 414 17.43 20.95 14.51
C VAL A 414 16.76 21.16 15.88
N ALA A 415 17.07 20.33 16.87
CA ALA A 415 16.43 20.39 18.19
C ALA A 415 17.11 21.32 19.22
N ALA A 416 18.30 21.85 18.90
CA ALA A 416 19.09 22.59 19.88
C ALA A 416 18.67 24.08 19.95
N PRO A 417 18.60 24.68 21.17
CA PRO A 417 18.39 26.12 21.37
C PRO A 417 19.64 26.97 21.04
N THR A 418 20.57 26.42 20.24
CA THR A 418 21.81 27.11 19.85
C THR A 418 21.49 28.18 18.82
N PRO A 419 22.15 29.36 18.84
CA PRO A 419 21.99 30.32 17.77
C PRO A 419 22.26 29.64 16.42
N LEU A 420 21.21 29.52 15.60
CA LEU A 420 21.31 29.05 14.21
C LEU A 420 22.26 29.90 13.38
N ALA A 421 22.68 31.05 13.91
CA ALA A 421 23.74 31.91 13.38
C ALA A 421 25.06 31.16 13.12
N GLY A 422 25.30 30.00 13.76
CA GLY A 422 26.49 29.17 13.54
C GLY A 422 26.24 27.78 12.93
N THR A 423 25.02 27.48 12.47
CA THR A 423 24.72 26.18 11.85
C THR A 423 25.05 26.20 10.36
N GLU A 424 25.85 25.23 9.93
CA GLU A 424 26.21 25.01 8.54
C GLU A 424 25.50 23.75 8.02
N ALA A 425 25.18 23.74 6.73
CA ALA A 425 24.57 22.58 6.08
C ALA A 425 25.59 21.90 5.18
N TYR A 426 25.67 20.57 5.26
CA TYR A 426 26.57 19.77 4.43
C TYR A 426 25.78 18.67 3.73
N ALA A 427 25.97 18.54 2.41
CA ALA A 427 25.43 17.42 1.65
C ALA A 427 26.29 16.16 1.87
N VAL A 428 25.63 15.04 2.19
CA VAL A 428 26.27 13.71 2.24
C VAL A 428 26.39 13.17 0.82
N LEU A 429 27.62 13.05 0.33
CA LEU A 429 27.89 12.71 -1.06
C LEU A 429 27.54 11.25 -1.37
N ALA A 430 27.55 10.92 -2.66
CA ALA A 430 27.10 9.62 -3.15
C ALA A 430 27.86 8.40 -2.59
N ASP A 431 29.07 8.58 -2.07
CA ASP A 431 29.86 7.55 -1.41
C ASP A 431 29.39 7.22 0.02
N GLY A 432 28.54 8.08 0.61
CA GLY A 432 28.03 7.93 1.98
C GLY A 432 29.05 8.21 3.08
N THR A 433 30.29 8.54 2.72
CA THR A 433 31.41 8.74 3.66
C THR A 433 32.05 10.12 3.54
N SER A 434 31.64 10.91 2.55
CA SER A 434 32.15 12.26 2.33
C SER A 434 31.03 13.29 2.43
N ILE A 435 31.37 14.49 2.90
CA ILE A 435 30.44 15.62 2.99
C ILE A 435 31.01 16.85 2.29
N CYS A 436 30.13 17.66 1.72
CA CYS A 436 30.50 18.92 1.07
C CYS A 436 29.59 20.05 1.57
N GLN A 437 30.19 21.19 1.87
CA GLN A 437 29.50 22.34 2.47
C GLN A 437 28.57 23.00 1.45
N LEU A 438 27.34 23.30 1.88
CA LEU A 438 26.36 24.07 1.12
C LEU A 438 26.49 25.56 1.44
N THR A 439 26.16 26.42 0.48
CA THR A 439 26.17 27.87 0.74
C THR A 439 25.02 28.23 1.68
N ARG A 440 25.13 29.36 2.38
CA ARG A 440 24.02 29.93 3.15
C ARG A 440 23.53 31.19 2.45
N ASN A 441 22.30 31.15 1.95
CA ASN A 441 21.66 32.36 1.47
C ASN A 441 21.27 33.22 2.68
N ALA A 442 21.37 34.55 2.54
CA ALA A 442 20.86 35.46 3.57
C ALA A 442 19.36 35.19 3.78
N PRO A 443 18.85 35.25 5.03
CA PRO A 443 17.44 34.95 5.30
C PRO A 443 16.54 35.84 4.44
N PRO A 444 15.46 35.30 3.83
CA PRO A 444 14.48 36.11 3.12
C PRO A 444 13.94 37.19 4.07
N LYS A 445 13.71 38.40 3.55
CA LYS A 445 13.15 39.48 4.36
C LYS A 445 11.75 39.08 4.80
N ALA A 446 11.43 39.28 6.07
CA ALA A 446 10.08 39.06 6.59
C ALA A 446 9.07 39.88 5.76
N GLY A 447 8.22 39.18 4.99
CA GLY A 447 7.24 39.81 4.08
C GLY A 447 7.11 39.13 2.72
N ASP A 448 8.09 38.34 2.29
CA ASP A 448 7.97 37.53 1.08
C ASP A 448 7.16 36.26 1.41
N GLY A 449 5.83 36.41 1.38
CA GLY A 449 4.88 35.33 1.65
C GLY A 449 5.14 34.12 0.77
N VAL A 450 5.45 32.99 1.41
CA VAL A 450 5.45 31.67 0.76
C VAL A 450 4.00 31.18 0.75
N HIS A 451 3.42 31.06 -0.44
CA HIS A 451 2.11 30.46 -0.71
C HIS A 451 2.23 28.97 -1.03
#